data_AF-A0A5B8UTL3-F1
#
_entry.id   AF-A0A5B8UTL3-F1
#
_cell.length_a   1.000
_cell.length_b   1.000
_cell.length_c   1.000
_cell.angle_alpha   90.00
_cell.angle_beta   90.00
_cell.angle_gamma   90.00
#
_symmetry.space_group_name_H-M   'P 1'
#
loop_
_entity.id
_entity.type
_entity.pdbx_description
1 polymer ?
#
loop_
_entity_poly.entity_id
_entity_poly.type
_entity_poly.pdbx_seq_one_letter_code
_entity_poly.pdbx_strand_id
1 'polypeptide(L)'
;MEKQHRFFPNALRLHRQTLGLTQRQVATLLDLHDSVPISQWEKGTKLPNAMNLIKLSLIYHTIPNELYDELFQDFRETLRLKEFEQFQKA
;
A
#
# COMPACT_ATOMS: atom_id res chain seq x y z
N MET A 1 7.41 -16.62 -20.44
CA MET A 1 6.93 -16.43 -19.06
C MET A 1 6.11 -15.16 -19.05
N GLU A 2 4.78 -15.27 -19.03
CA GLU A 2 3.90 -14.11 -18.93
C GLU A 2 4.19 -13.38 -17.61
N LYS A 3 4.58 -12.11 -17.71
CA LYS A 3 4.66 -11.24 -16.53
C LYS A 3 3.23 -11.02 -16.05
N GLN A 4 2.79 -11.81 -15.05
CA GLN A 4 1.63 -11.46 -14.24
C GLN A 4 1.86 -10.02 -13.75
N HIS A 5 1.10 -9.07 -14.30
CA HIS A 5 1.08 -7.72 -13.76
C HIS A 5 0.46 -7.81 -12.38
N ARG A 6 1.30 -7.76 -11.35
CA ARG A 6 0.82 -7.69 -9.96
C ARG A 6 0.11 -6.35 -9.80
N PHE A 7 -1.21 -6.42 -9.72
CA PHE A 7 -2.05 -5.32 -9.27
C PHE A 7 -2.11 -5.36 -7.73
N PHE A 8 -1.85 -4.22 -7.10
CA PHE A 8 -1.87 -4.05 -5.66
C PHE A 8 -3.09 -3.20 -5.26
N PRO A 9 -4.20 -3.82 -4.81
CA PRO A 9 -5.36 -3.07 -4.35
C PRO A 9 -4.98 -2.15 -3.19
N ASN A 10 -5.45 -0.91 -3.21
CA ASN A 10 -5.09 0.12 -2.25
C ASN A 10 -6.11 1.27 -2.22
N ALA A 11 -6.09 2.04 -1.14
CA ALA A 11 -6.95 3.21 -0.93
C ALA A 11 -6.18 4.55 -1.02
N LEU A 12 -4.93 4.56 -1.50
CA LEU A 12 -4.06 5.75 -1.45
C LEU A 12 -4.69 6.98 -2.09
N ARG A 13 -5.33 6.81 -3.25
CA ARG A 13 -5.97 7.92 -3.97
C ARG A 13 -7.14 8.50 -3.18
N LEU A 14 -7.93 7.64 -2.54
CA LEU A 14 -9.07 8.05 -1.72
C LEU A 14 -8.59 8.93 -0.57
N HIS A 15 -7.64 8.44 0.24
CA HIS A 15 -7.09 9.21 1.35
C HIS A 15 -6.47 10.55 0.90
N ARG A 16 -5.70 10.54 -0.19
CA ARG A 16 -5.13 11.77 -0.75
C ARG A 16 -6.20 12.79 -1.13
N GLN A 17 -7.27 12.35 -1.80
CA GLN A 17 -8.34 13.23 -2.26
C GLN A 17 -9.17 13.79 -1.11
N THR A 18 -9.42 13.00 -0.07
CA THR A 18 -10.11 13.46 1.14
C THR A 18 -9.39 14.63 1.82
N LEU A 19 -8.06 14.68 1.72
CA LEU A 19 -7.24 15.77 2.24
C LEU A 19 -7.02 16.92 1.24
N GLY A 20 -7.62 16.86 0.04
CA GLY A 20 -7.46 17.88 -1.00
C GLY A 20 -6.04 17.96 -1.59
N LEU A 21 -5.20 16.93 -1.39
CA LEU A 21 -3.82 16.93 -1.85
C LEU A 21 -3.70 16.51 -3.30
N THR A 22 -2.78 17.12 -4.04
CA THR A 22 -2.35 16.66 -5.37
C THR A 22 -1.26 15.60 -5.25
N GLN A 23 -1.09 14.76 -6.27
CA GLN A 23 0.01 13.78 -6.30
C GLN A 23 1.38 14.46 -6.19
N ARG A 24 1.54 15.66 -6.73
CA ARG A 24 2.78 16.43 -6.65
C ARG A 24 3.07 16.94 -5.23
N GLN A 25 2.05 17.39 -4.50
CA GLN A 25 2.22 17.77 -3.10
C GLN A 25 2.66 16.58 -2.23
N VAL A 26 2.06 15.40 -2.43
CA VAL A 26 2.49 14.18 -1.72
C VAL A 26 3.92 13.80 -2.07
N ALA A 27 4.30 13.88 -3.35
CA ALA A 27 5.67 13.62 -3.78
C ALA A 27 6.67 14.56 -3.10
N THR A 28 6.35 15.86 -3.03
CA THR A 28 7.17 16.85 -2.31
C THR A 28 7.30 16.52 -0.83
N LEU A 29 6.22 16.12 -0.15
CA LEU A 29 6.24 15.72 1.27
C LEU A 29 7.06 14.44 1.52
N LEU A 30 7.26 13.61 0.50
CA LEU A 30 8.05 12.38 0.57
C LEU A 30 9.51 12.56 0.10
N ASP A 31 9.93 13.79 -0.20
CA ASP A 31 11.25 14.11 -0.77
C ASP A 31 11.50 13.40 -2.11
N LEU A 32 10.44 13.19 -2.91
CA LEU A 32 10.52 12.59 -4.23
C LEU A 32 10.71 13.66 -5.31
N HIS A 33 11.51 13.33 -6.32
CA HIS A 33 11.80 14.22 -7.45
C HIS A 33 10.55 14.55 -8.29
N ASP A 34 9.63 13.60 -8.46
CA ASP A 34 8.41 13.77 -9.23
C ASP A 34 7.23 12.95 -8.67
N SER A 35 6.05 13.12 -9.26
CA SER A 35 4.81 12.45 -8.84
C SER A 35 4.56 11.09 -9.50
N VAL A 36 5.50 10.58 -10.31
CA VAL A 36 5.36 9.29 -10.99
C VAL A 36 5.22 8.13 -10.00
N PRO A 37 6.02 8.06 -8.90
CA PRO A 37 5.84 7.02 -7.89
C PRO A 37 4.44 7.03 -7.28
N ILE A 38 3.91 8.21 -6.93
CA ILE A 38 2.56 8.36 -6.35
C ILE A 38 1.50 7.81 -7.31
N SER A 39 1.59 8.18 -8.59
CA SER A 39 0.69 7.69 -9.63
C SER A 39 0.76 6.16 -9.78
N GLN A 40 1.97 5.59 -9.74
CA GLN A 40 2.18 4.13 -9.85
C GLN A 40 1.63 3.37 -8.64
N TRP A 41 1.79 3.92 -7.44
CA TRP A 41 1.27 3.35 -6.20
C TRP A 41 -0.26 3.42 -6.16
N GLU A 42 -0.86 4.57 -6.48
CA GLU A 42 -2.31 4.73 -6.53
C GLU A 42 -2.98 3.82 -7.55
N LYS A 43 -2.32 3.57 -8.70
CA LYS A 43 -2.79 2.62 -9.71
C LYS A 43 -2.57 1.15 -9.32
N GLY A 44 -1.91 0.89 -8.20
CA GLY A 44 -1.57 -0.47 -7.78
C GLY A 44 -0.57 -1.16 -8.71
N THR A 45 0.18 -0.43 -9.53
CA THR A 45 1.20 -1.02 -10.43
C THR A 45 2.53 -1.28 -9.75
N LYS A 46 2.76 -0.62 -8.60
CA LYS A 46 3.92 -0.80 -7.73
C LYS A 46 3.51 -0.60 -6.27
N LEU A 47 4.30 -1.14 -5.36
CA LEU A 47 4.22 -0.81 -3.94
C LEU A 47 5.24 0.28 -3.57
N PRO A 48 4.91 1.15 -2.60
CA PRO A 48 5.91 1.93 -1.89
C PRO A 48 6.82 0.97 -1.09
N ASN A 49 8.07 1.38 -0.85
CA ASN A 49 8.88 0.70 0.14
C ASN A 49 8.33 0.94 1.56
N ALA A 50 8.83 0.19 2.54
CA ALA A 50 8.35 0.30 3.92
C ALA A 50 8.44 1.72 4.49
N MET A 51 9.52 2.46 4.19
CA MET A 51 9.69 3.84 4.67
C MET A 51 8.63 4.79 4.09
N ASN A 52 8.38 4.71 2.79
CA ASN A 52 7.38 5.51 2.12
C ASN A 52 5.96 5.12 2.52
N LEU A 53 5.70 3.84 2.80
CA LEU A 53 4.42 3.39 3.33
C LEU A 53 4.12 4.03 4.70
N ILE A 54 5.11 4.05 5.61
CA ILE A 54 4.98 4.70 6.92
C ILE A 54 4.78 6.21 6.74
N LYS A 55 5.59 6.87 5.91
CA LYS A 55 5.41 8.32 5.66
C LYS A 55 4.04 8.64 5.06
N LEU A 56 3.55 7.82 4.12
CA LEU A 56 2.21 7.97 3.53
C LEU A 56 1.13 7.87 4.60
N SER A 57 1.23 6.91 5.52
CA SER A 57 0.24 6.76 6.59
C SER A 57 0.21 7.99 7.50
N LEU A 58 1.36 8.61 7.77
CA LEU A 58 1.45 9.87 8.52
C LEU A 58 0.86 11.06 7.76
N ILE A 59 1.19 11.21 6.48
CA ILE A 59 0.66 12.28 5.61
C ILE A 59 -0.86 12.16 5.48
N TYR A 60 -1.37 10.93 5.37
CA TYR A 60 -2.78 10.63 5.18
C TYR A 60 -3.57 10.47 6.48
N HIS A 61 -2.93 10.67 7.63
CA HIS A 61 -3.53 10.59 8.96
C HIS A 61 -4.26 9.26 9.22
N THR A 62 -3.61 8.16 8.85
CA THR A 62 -4.14 6.79 8.92
C THR A 62 -3.01 5.80 9.26
N ILE A 63 -3.36 4.52 9.44
CA ILE A 63 -2.41 3.42 9.62
C ILE A 63 -2.10 2.75 8.27
N PRO A 64 -0.92 2.11 8.10
CA PRO A 64 -0.55 1.43 6.85
C PRO A 64 -1.58 0.41 6.37
N ASN A 65 -2.29 -0.25 7.29
CA ASN A 65 -3.27 -1.27 6.98
C ASN A 65 -4.49 -0.71 6.26
N GLU A 66 -4.96 0.48 6.62
CA GLU A 66 -6.11 1.11 5.94
C GLU A 66 -5.75 1.55 4.51
N LEU A 67 -4.47 1.84 4.24
CA LEU A 67 -4.01 2.16 2.88
C LEU A 67 -4.03 0.94 1.94
N TYR A 68 -3.99 -0.27 2.49
CA TYR A 68 -3.85 -1.55 1.78
C TYR A 68 -4.77 -2.63 2.38
N ASP A 69 -5.99 -2.28 2.78
CA ASP A 69 -6.84 -3.17 3.60
C ASP A 69 -7.08 -4.54 2.95
N GLU A 70 -7.47 -4.57 1.68
CA GLU A 70 -7.66 -5.82 0.91
C GLU A 70 -6.40 -6.71 0.96
N LEU A 71 -5.22 -6.12 0.69
CA LEU A 71 -3.96 -6.85 0.73
C LEU A 71 -3.62 -7.37 2.14
N PHE A 72 -3.99 -6.61 3.17
CA PHE A 72 -3.82 -7.02 4.56
C PHE A 72 -4.76 -8.16 4.95
N GLN A 73 -6.01 -8.16 4.50
CA GLN A 73 -6.95 -9.25 4.76
C GLN A 73 -6.49 -10.53 4.06
N ASP A 74 -6.13 -10.45 2.78
CA ASP A 74 -5.63 -11.59 1.99
C ASP A 74 -4.43 -12.26 2.67
N PHE A 75 -3.45 -11.47 3.10
CA PHE A 75 -2.29 -11.99 3.81
C PHE A 75 -2.64 -12.51 5.20
N ARG A 76 -3.52 -11.85 5.95
CA ARG A 76 -3.96 -12.31 7.26
C ARG A 76 -4.62 -13.69 7.19
N GLU A 77 -5.51 -13.90 6.23
CA GLU A 77 -6.18 -15.19 6.03
C GLU A 77 -5.18 -16.27 5.61
N THR A 78 -4.35 -15.97 4.62
CA THR A 78 -3.33 -16.90 4.11
C THR A 78 -2.34 -17.30 5.21
N LEU A 79 -1.87 -16.35 6.02
CA LEU A 79 -0.93 -16.62 7.11
C LEU A 79 -1.59 -17.40 8.24
N ARG A 80 -2.83 -17.06 8.62
CA ARG A 80 -3.58 -17.80 9.64
C ARG A 80 -3.75 -19.28 9.28
N LEU A 81 -4.06 -19.58 8.02
CA LEU A 81 -4.17 -20.97 7.54
C LEU A 81 -2.83 -21.70 7.65
N LYS A 82 -1.73 -21.06 7.25
CA LYS A 82 -0.37 -21.64 7.36
C LYS A 82 0.05 -21.87 8.81
N GLU A 83 -0.23 -20.92 9.70
CA GLU A 83 0.01 -21.07 11.14
C GLU A 83 -0.77 -22.28 11.69
N PHE A 84 -2.07 -22.38 11.37
CA PHE A 84 -2.89 -23.50 11.80
C PHE A 84 -2.33 -24.86 11.33
N GLU A 85 -1.96 -24.96 10.04
CA GLU A 85 -1.35 -26.17 9.48
C GLU A 85 -0.01 -26.54 10.12
N GLN A 86 0.80 -25.54 10.50
CA GLN A 86 2.11 -25.74 11.10
C GLN A 86 2.04 -26.15 12.57
N PHE A 87 1.10 -25.58 13.34
CA PHE A 87 1.01 -25.77 14.79
C PHE A 87 0.07 -26.90 15.24
N GLN A 88 -0.82 -27.42 14.39
CA GLN A 88 -1.59 -28.64 14.69
C GLN A 88 -0.88 -29.95 14.29
N LYS A 89 0.24 -29.87 13.56
CA LYS A 89 1.07 -31.03 13.19
C LYS A 89 2.22 -31.31 14.17
N ALA A 90 2.33 -30.52 15.24
CA ALA A 90 3.29 -30.68 16.34
C ALA A 90 2.58 -31.21 17.59
#